data_AF-A0A962MGA2-F1
#
_entry.id   AF-A0A962MGA2-F1
#
_cell.length_a   1.000
_cell.length_b   1.000
_cell.length_c   1.000
_cell.angle_alpha   90.00
_cell.angle_beta   90.00
_cell.angle_gamma   90.00
#
_symmetry.space_group_name_H-M   'P 1'
#
loop_
_entity.id
_entity.type
_entity.pdbx_description
1 polymer ?
#
loop_
_entity_poly.entity_id
_entity_poly.type
_entity_poly.pdbx_seq_one_letter_code
_entity_poly.pdbx_strand_id
1 'polypeptide(L)'
;QRKRLTTELPSIKIPATIHACIRFDQRRRYKPNDIHDIGHATAALPYFDAFLTEHSLRHLLTREDLALDRLYGCTVISDPSEAIESLTAMVAEE
;
A
#
# COMPACT_ATOMS: atom_id res chain seq x y z
N GLN A 1 -20.67 -2.34 -4.40
CA GLN A 1 -19.32 -1.77 -4.63
C GLN A 1 -18.88 -1.02 -3.38
N ARG A 2 -17.78 -1.44 -2.76
CA ARG A 2 -17.17 -0.74 -1.63
C ARG A 2 -16.58 0.56 -2.18
N LYS A 3 -17.14 1.73 -1.84
CA LYS A 3 -16.58 3.02 -2.28
C LYS A 3 -15.23 3.23 -1.59
N ARG A 4 -14.14 2.78 -2.22
CA ARG A 4 -12.75 3.00 -1.79
C ARG A 4 -12.33 4.46 -1.90
N LEU A 5 -12.97 5.17 -2.84
CA LEU A 5 -12.68 6.55 -3.16
C LEU A 5 -13.83 7.44 -2.71
N THR A 6 -13.49 8.45 -1.92
CA THR A 6 -14.41 9.48 -1.46
C THR A 6 -14.22 10.75 -2.31
N THR A 7 -13.99 11.91 -1.71
CA THR A 7 -13.75 13.20 -2.40
C THR A 7 -12.27 13.58 -2.44
N GLU A 8 -11.38 12.70 -2.00
CA GLU A 8 -9.94 12.94 -1.98
C GLU A 8 -9.25 12.56 -3.29
N LEU A 9 -8.01 13.05 -3.47
CA LEU A 9 -7.13 12.74 -4.60
C LEU A 9 -6.02 11.79 -4.12
N PRO A 10 -6.16 10.46 -4.29
CA PRO A 10 -5.18 9.47 -3.82
C PRO A 10 -3.79 9.70 -4.41
N SER A 11 -3.73 10.14 -5.67
CA SER A 11 -2.51 10.48 -6.39
C SER A 11 -1.72 11.65 -5.78
N ILE A 12 -2.31 12.40 -4.85
CA ILE A 12 -1.64 13.45 -4.07
C ILE A 12 -1.43 12.95 -2.64
N LYS A 13 -2.49 12.42 -2.01
CA LYS A 13 -2.48 12.03 -0.60
C LYS A 13 -1.44 10.95 -0.30
N ILE A 14 -1.44 9.85 -1.06
CA ILE A 14 -0.54 8.72 -0.84
C ILE A 14 0.93 9.13 -0.95
N PRO A 15 1.40 9.73 -2.06
CA PRO A 15 2.81 10.10 -2.17
C PRO A 15 3.19 11.17 -1.14
N ALA A 16 2.32 12.14 -0.85
CA ALA A 16 2.60 13.14 0.19
C ALA A 16 2.79 12.51 1.57
N THR A 17 1.90 11.60 1.98
CA THR A 17 1.98 10.89 3.27
C THR A 17 3.24 10.04 3.36
N ILE A 18 3.56 9.25 2.32
CA ILE A 18 4.75 8.39 2.34
C ILE A 18 6.03 9.24 2.33
N HIS A 19 6.10 10.30 1.52
CA HIS A 19 7.24 11.21 1.54
C HIS A 19 7.42 11.89 2.90
N ALA A 20 6.34 12.37 3.52
CA ALA A 20 6.40 12.97 4.84
C ALA A 20 6.95 11.98 5.86
N CYS A 21 6.45 10.74 5.86
CA CYS A 21 6.92 9.68 6.73
C CYS A 21 8.41 9.37 6.54
N ILE A 22 8.86 9.16 5.30
CA ILE A 22 10.26 8.80 5.03
C ILE A 22 11.20 9.95 5.42
N ARG A 23 10.82 11.19 5.14
CA ARG A 23 11.64 12.38 5.44
C ARG A 23 11.65 12.73 6.92
N PHE A 24 10.60 12.38 7.66
CA PHE A 24 10.54 12.55 9.11
C PHE A 24 11.44 11.56 9.85
N ASP A 25 11.59 10.34 9.34
CA ASP A 25 12.48 9.33 9.91
C ASP A 25 13.95 9.64 9.63
N GLN A 26 14.62 10.30 10.59
CA GLN A 26 16.04 10.66 10.49
C GLN A 26 16.99 9.44 10.43
N ARG A 27 16.52 8.24 10.79
CA ARG A 27 17.33 7.01 10.74
C ARG A 27 17.25 6.32 9.38
N ARG A 28 16.14 6.49 8.67
CA ARG A 28 15.97 5.93 7.32
C ARG A 28 16.61 6.84 6.27
N ARG A 29 17.43 6.25 5.40
CA ARG A 29 17.93 6.95 4.20
C ARG A 29 16.96 6.76 3.05
N TYR A 30 16.71 7.85 2.33
CA TYR A 30 16.01 7.81 1.05
C TYR A 30 16.85 7.05 0.02
N LYS A 31 16.24 6.09 -0.67
CA LYS A 31 16.84 5.26 -1.71
C LYS A 31 16.19 5.60 -3.07
N PRO A 32 16.89 5.41 -4.19
CA PRO A 32 16.32 5.64 -5.52
C PRO A 32 15.02 4.85 -5.76
N ASN A 33 14.95 3.61 -5.26
CA ASN A 33 13.78 2.75 -5.44
C ASN A 33 12.55 3.22 -4.66
N ASP A 34 12.72 4.05 -3.61
CA ASP A 34 11.57 4.56 -2.85
C ASP A 34 10.58 5.31 -3.76
N ILE A 35 11.05 5.97 -4.83
CA ILE A 35 10.17 6.65 -5.81
C ILE A 35 9.26 5.64 -6.51
N HIS A 36 9.82 4.50 -6.93
CA HIS A 36 9.07 3.47 -7.61
C HIS A 36 8.09 2.79 -6.67
N ASP A 37 8.50 2.52 -5.43
CA ASP A 37 7.65 1.92 -4.39
C ASP A 37 6.47 2.84 -4.04
N ILE A 38 6.71 4.14 -3.93
CA ILE A 38 5.66 5.16 -3.75
C ILE A 38 4.69 5.16 -4.94
N GLY A 39 5.20 5.13 -6.17
CA GLY A 39 4.39 5.06 -7.37
C GLY A 39 3.52 3.80 -7.41
N HIS A 40 4.09 2.65 -7.08
CA HIS A 40 3.41 1.37 -7.03
C HIS A 40 2.28 1.37 -5.99
N ALA A 41 2.55 1.85 -4.76
CA ALA A 41 1.54 1.98 -3.72
C ALA A 41 0.42 2.97 -4.11
N THR A 42 0.77 4.07 -4.78
CA THR A 42 -0.19 5.07 -5.27
C THR A 42 -1.15 4.50 -6.31
N ALA A 43 -0.66 3.60 -7.16
CA ALA A 43 -1.48 2.90 -8.14
C ALA A 43 -2.27 1.75 -7.52
N ALA A 44 -1.76 1.10 -6.48
CA ALA A 44 -2.36 -0.11 -5.93
C ALA A 44 -3.48 0.18 -4.90
N LEU A 45 -3.16 0.92 -3.85
CA LEU A 45 -4.03 1.11 -2.68
C LEU A 45 -5.46 1.57 -3.01
N PRO A 46 -5.68 2.62 -3.83
CA PRO A 46 -7.03 3.15 -4.05
C PRO A 46 -7.92 2.27 -4.94
N TYR A 47 -7.32 1.44 -5.79
CA TYR A 47 -8.03 0.80 -6.89
C TYR A 47 -8.16 -0.72 -6.76
N PHE A 48 -7.25 -1.39 -6.05
CA PHE A 48 -7.19 -2.86 -6.00
C PHE A 48 -7.62 -3.44 -4.65
N ASP A 49 -8.12 -4.68 -4.68
CA ASP A 49 -8.53 -5.43 -3.48
C ASP A 49 -7.34 -5.95 -2.68
N ALA A 50 -6.29 -6.37 -3.38
CA ALA A 50 -5.03 -6.77 -2.79
C ALA A 50 -3.85 -6.11 -3.50
N PHE A 51 -2.80 -5.83 -2.72
CA PHE A 51 -1.54 -5.28 -3.17
C PHE A 51 -0.39 -6.16 -2.69
N LEU A 52 0.30 -6.81 -3.63
CA LEU A 52 1.43 -7.68 -3.37
C LEU A 52 2.73 -6.88 -3.49
N THR A 53 3.53 -6.85 -2.43
CA THR A 53 4.74 -6.02 -2.34
C THR A 53 5.77 -6.65 -1.41
N GLU A 54 6.94 -6.08 -1.29
CA GLU A 54 7.97 -6.49 -0.34
C GLU A 54 7.64 -6.11 1.11
N HIS A 55 8.27 -6.80 2.05
CA HIS A 55 8.00 -6.66 3.49
C HIS A 55 8.18 -5.23 4.02
N SER A 56 9.20 -4.50 3.54
CA SER A 56 9.47 -3.12 4.00
C SER A 56 8.36 -2.15 3.63
N LEU A 57 7.80 -2.27 2.42
CA LEU A 57 6.71 -1.40 1.99
C LEU A 57 5.40 -1.82 2.64
N ARG A 58 5.10 -3.13 2.75
CA ARG A 58 3.97 -3.60 3.56
C ARG A 58 3.99 -2.98 4.96
N HIS A 59 5.11 -3.11 5.67
CA HIS A 59 5.25 -2.59 7.03
C HIS A 59 5.02 -1.07 7.11
N LEU A 60 5.49 -0.31 6.11
CA LEU A 60 5.27 1.12 6.03
C LEU A 60 3.79 1.48 5.82
N LEU A 61 3.11 0.76 4.92
CA LEU A 61 1.73 1.05 4.53
C LEU A 61 0.71 0.63 5.61
N THR A 62 1.02 -0.41 6.38
CA THR A 62 0.14 -0.93 7.46
C THR A 62 0.46 -0.35 8.84
N ARG A 63 1.49 0.50 8.96
CA ARG A 63 1.87 1.17 10.22
C ARG A 63 0.69 1.98 10.76
N GLU A 64 0.40 1.88 12.06
CA GLU A 64 -0.85 2.40 12.62
C GLU A 64 -1.10 3.89 12.42
N ASP A 65 -0.05 4.70 12.40
CA ASP A 65 -0.10 6.15 12.18
C ASP A 65 -0.35 6.55 10.71
N LEU A 66 -0.06 5.66 9.75
CA LEU A 66 -0.37 5.84 8.33
C LEU A 66 -1.67 5.13 7.95
N ALA A 67 -1.76 3.83 8.27
CA ALA A 67 -2.88 2.92 8.04
C ALA A 67 -3.48 3.06 6.63
N LEU A 68 -2.62 3.17 5.61
CA LEU A 68 -3.05 3.42 4.23
C LEU A 68 -3.79 2.22 3.64
N ASP A 69 -3.40 1.02 4.04
CA ASP A 69 -4.10 -0.24 3.74
C ASP A 69 -5.57 -0.18 4.18
N ARG A 70 -5.82 0.24 5.43
CA ARG A 70 -7.16 0.35 6.02
C ARG A 70 -7.93 1.50 5.44
N LEU A 71 -7.26 2.64 5.21
CA LEU A 71 -7.87 3.83 4.63
C LEU A 71 -8.49 3.55 3.27
N TYR A 72 -7.78 2.82 2.40
CA TYR A 72 -8.29 2.47 1.07
C TYR A 72 -8.95 1.09 0.99
N GLY A 73 -8.95 0.33 2.09
CA GLY A 73 -9.54 -1.02 2.14
C GLY A 73 -8.87 -1.98 1.16
N CYS A 74 -7.54 -1.91 1.07
CA CYS A 74 -6.68 -2.73 0.23
C CYS A 74 -5.83 -3.65 1.11
N THR A 75 -5.89 -4.96 0.86
CA THR A 75 -5.11 -5.95 1.60
C THR A 75 -3.66 -5.95 1.11
N VAL A 76 -2.72 -5.54 1.95
CA VAL A 76 -1.30 -5.48 1.58
C VAL A 76 -0.58 -6.74 2.06
N ILE A 77 -0.06 -7.52 1.11
CA ILE A 77 0.56 -8.83 1.35
C ILE A 77 2.02 -8.76 0.93
N SER A 78 2.90 -9.39 1.71
CA SER A 78 4.32 -9.47 1.37
C SER A 78 4.94 -10.85 1.38
N ASP A 79 4.24 -11.84 1.94
CA ASP A 79 4.69 -13.21 1.90
C ASP A 79 4.16 -13.87 0.61
N PRO A 80 5.02 -14.52 -0.19
CA PRO A 80 4.57 -15.19 -1.42
C PRO A 80 3.54 -16.30 -1.16
N SER A 81 3.64 -17.02 -0.04
CA SER A 81 2.69 -18.09 0.30
C SER A 81 1.32 -17.49 0.65
N GLU A 82 1.30 -16.44 1.48
CA GLU A 82 0.10 -15.66 1.80
C GLU A 82 -0.55 -15.08 0.52
N ALA A 83 0.27 -14.65 -0.45
CA ALA A 83 -0.21 -14.15 -1.73
C ALA A 83 -0.92 -15.22 -2.55
N ILE A 84 -0.31 -16.41 -2.68
CA ILE A 84 -0.91 -17.54 -3.42
C ILE A 84 -2.20 -18.01 -2.76
N GLU A 85 -2.24 -18.09 -1.42
CA GLU A 85 -3.45 -18.41 -0.67
C GLU A 85 -4.56 -17.39 -0.93
N SER A 86 -4.24 -16.10 -0.86
CA SER A 86 -5.20 -15.02 -1.10
C SER A 86 -5.74 -15.03 -2.54
N LEU A 87 -4.87 -15.23 -3.53
CA LEU A 87 -5.25 -15.35 -4.94
C LEU A 87 -6.14 -16.58 -5.19
N THR A 88 -5.81 -17.72 -4.58
CA THR A 88 -6.58 -18.96 -4.72
C THR A 88 -7.98 -18.80 -4.13
N ALA A 89 -8.10 -18.14 -2.97
CA ALA A 89 -9.39 -17.83 -2.35
C ALA A 89 -10.26 -16.93 -3.25
N MET A 90 -9.66 -15.90 -3.86
CA MET A 90 -10.39 -14.99 -4.77
C MET A 90 -10.94 -15.70 -6.01
N VAL A 91 -10.17 -16.63 -6.59
CA VAL A 91 -10.61 -17.40 -7.77
C VAL A 91 -11.70 -18.42 -7.40
N ALA A 92 -11.70 -18.93 -6.16
CA ALA A 92 -12.71 -19.89 -5.71
C ALA A 92 -14.07 -19.24 -5.37
N GLU A 93 -14.11 -17.92 -5.18
CA GLU A 93 -15.32 -17.14 -4.89
C GLU A 93 -16.02 -16.60 -6.17
N GLU A 94 -15.38 -16.72 -7.34
CA GLU A 94 -15.95 -16.43 -8.68
C GLU A 94 -16.71 -17.63 -9.28
#